data_AF-A0A091WCB3-F1
#
_entry.id   AF-A0A091WCB3-F1
#
_cell.length_a   1.000
_cell.length_b   1.000
_cell.length_c   1.000
_cell.angle_alpha   90.00
_cell.angle_beta   90.00
_cell.angle_gamma   90.00
#
_symmetry.space_group_name_H-M   'P 1'
#
loop_
_entity.id
_entity.type
_entity.pdbx_description
1 polymer ?
#
loop_
_entity_poly.entity_id
_entity_poly.type
_entity_poly.pdbx_seq_one_letter_code
_entity_poly.pdbx_strand_id
1 'polypeptide(L)'
;PEDLPETFESCAETLKQALLSYQSQTDCYYDSCLIEFQDQLKLFEKELPHVSRLAVDSLLKEHEQKLSYSTAQIQHLFNRQLEDWENVKAAHKNQLHPSLGHPENSLHLDALCQEEIKRQKEEADGIRLNAQMLQDCVAECARNFLSALAAFTENLLLELDESVTVDDIQVASK
;
A
#
# COMPACT_ATOMS: atom_id res chain seq x y z
N PRO A 1 34.84 59.84 29.10
CA PRO A 1 33.46 60.22 29.46
C PRO A 1 32.91 61.11 28.34
N GLU A 2 32.70 60.49 27.18
CA GLU A 2 32.29 61.17 25.96
C GLU A 2 30.97 60.54 25.52
N ASP A 3 30.08 61.42 25.03
CA ASP A 3 28.77 61.14 24.41
C ASP A 3 27.56 60.95 25.34
N LEU A 4 27.43 61.77 26.39
CA LEU A 4 26.09 62.12 26.88
C LEU A 4 25.57 63.31 26.06
N PRO A 5 24.44 63.19 25.36
CA PRO A 5 23.93 64.28 24.53
C PRO A 5 23.64 65.52 25.39
N GLU A 6 24.22 66.66 25.02
CA GLU A 6 24.20 67.89 25.86
C GLU A 6 22.80 68.53 25.97
N THR A 7 21.84 68.12 25.14
CA THR A 7 20.46 68.64 25.13
C THR A 7 19.45 67.51 24.99
N PHE A 8 18.23 67.74 25.49
CA PHE A 8 17.10 66.82 25.33
C PHE A 8 16.84 66.48 23.86
N GLU A 9 16.94 67.47 22.97
CA GLU A 9 16.77 67.30 21.51
C GLU A 9 17.78 66.30 20.94
N SER A 10 19.04 66.40 21.39
CA SER A 10 20.11 65.49 20.97
C SER A 10 19.87 64.07 21.47
N CYS A 11 19.44 63.90 22.73
CA CYS A 11 19.01 62.60 23.26
C CYS A 11 17.83 62.00 22.45
N ALA A 12 16.84 62.82 22.11
CA ALA A 12 15.66 62.39 21.36
C ALA A 12 16.02 61.93 19.94
N GLU A 13 16.91 62.63 19.25
CA GLU A 13 17.40 62.23 17.93
C GLU A 13 18.27 60.96 17.98
N THR A 14 19.14 60.79 18.99
CA THR A 14 19.89 59.54 19.17
C THR A 14 18.95 58.35 19.40
N LEU A 15 17.92 58.51 20.24
CA LEU A 15 16.92 57.46 20.50
C LEU A 15 16.16 57.10 19.22
N LYS A 16 15.73 58.11 18.45
CA LYS A 16 15.05 57.93 17.17
C LYS A 16 15.93 57.21 16.15
N GLN A 17 17.20 57.58 16.04
CA GLN A 17 18.16 56.86 15.18
C GLN A 17 18.33 55.41 15.60
N ALA A 18 18.46 55.14 16.90
CA ALA A 18 18.55 53.77 17.41
C ALA A 18 17.29 52.97 17.07
N LEU A 19 16.09 53.53 17.28
CA LEU A 19 14.83 52.88 16.94
C LEU A 19 14.69 52.58 15.44
N LEU A 20 15.07 53.53 14.57
CA LEU A 20 15.07 53.32 13.11
C LEU A 20 16.08 52.24 12.69
N SER A 21 17.24 52.20 13.34
CA SER A 21 18.24 51.15 13.10
C SER A 21 17.72 49.77 13.51
N TYR A 22 17.08 49.66 14.68
CA TYR A 22 16.47 48.40 15.13
C TYR A 22 15.35 47.95 14.20
N GLN A 23 14.53 48.88 13.72
CA GLN A 23 13.48 48.58 12.73
C GLN A 23 14.09 48.01 11.45
N SER A 24 15.08 48.70 10.86
CA SER A 24 15.75 48.23 9.64
C SER A 24 16.43 46.87 9.82
N GLN A 25 17.06 46.61 10.97
CA GLN A 25 17.65 45.30 11.26
C GLN A 25 16.59 44.20 11.39
N THR A 26 15.45 44.52 11.99
CA THR A 26 14.32 43.59 12.13
C THR A 26 13.73 43.23 10.77
N ASP A 27 13.54 44.23 9.90
CA ASP A 27 13.05 44.04 8.54
C ASP A 27 14.01 43.17 7.71
N CYS A 28 15.31 43.47 7.73
CA CYS A 28 16.33 42.67 7.05
C CYS A 28 16.38 41.21 7.55
N TYR A 29 16.24 41.00 8.87
CA TYR A 29 16.20 39.66 9.44
C TYR A 29 14.94 38.90 9.00
N TYR A 30 13.78 39.56 9.05
CA TYR A 30 12.51 39.01 8.59
C TYR A 30 12.59 38.56 7.11
N ASP A 31 13.10 39.42 6.24
CA ASP A 31 13.29 39.11 4.81
C ASP A 31 14.24 37.93 4.61
N SER A 32 15.32 37.86 5.40
CA SER A 32 16.26 36.74 5.35
C SER A 32 15.59 35.42 5.74
N CYS A 33 14.76 35.43 6.79
CA CYS A 33 13.98 34.25 7.19
C CYS A 33 12.96 33.83 6.13
N LEU A 34 12.30 34.77 5.46
CA LEU A 34 11.37 34.46 4.36
C LEU A 34 12.10 33.79 3.19
N ILE A 35 13.26 34.31 2.80
CA ILE A 35 14.09 33.72 1.73
C ILE A 35 14.51 32.29 2.11
N GLU A 36 15.00 32.10 3.33
CA GLU A 36 15.42 30.78 3.81
C GLU A 36 14.24 29.80 3.81
N PHE A 37 13.08 30.21 4.31
CA PHE A 37 11.87 29.37 4.32
C PHE A 37 11.42 29.01 2.89
N GLN A 38 11.43 29.96 1.95
CA GLN A 38 11.15 29.66 0.54
C GLN A 38 12.12 28.65 -0.05
N ASP A 39 13.41 28.75 0.26
CA ASP A 39 14.39 27.81 -0.26
C ASP A 39 14.17 26.40 0.30
N GLN A 40 13.77 26.27 1.57
CA GLN A 40 13.35 24.98 2.13
C GLN A 40 12.08 24.45 1.44
N LEU A 41 11.09 25.32 1.20
CA LEU A 41 9.84 24.92 0.57
C LEU A 41 10.06 24.44 -0.88
N LYS A 42 10.93 25.11 -1.65
CA LYS A 42 11.35 24.65 -2.98
C LYS A 42 12.00 23.27 -2.96
N LEU A 43 12.74 22.94 -1.91
CA LEU A 43 13.33 21.60 -1.77
C LEU A 43 12.24 20.58 -1.45
N PHE A 44 11.32 20.91 -0.55
CA PHE A 44 10.19 20.05 -0.22
C PHE A 44 9.32 19.74 -1.44
N GLU A 45 8.92 20.75 -2.21
CA GLU A 45 8.11 20.59 -3.43
C GLU A 45 8.79 19.69 -4.48
N LYS A 46 10.12 19.71 -4.58
CA LYS A 46 10.88 18.82 -5.49
C LYS A 46 10.84 17.36 -5.04
N GLU A 47 10.81 17.12 -3.73
CA GLU A 47 10.78 15.77 -3.16
C GLU A 47 9.37 15.21 -3.06
N LEU A 48 8.34 16.06 -3.04
CA LEU A 48 6.94 15.70 -2.85
C LEU A 48 6.42 14.63 -3.84
N PRO A 49 6.76 14.64 -5.15
CA PRO A 49 6.38 13.57 -6.06
C PRO A 49 7.01 12.21 -5.69
N HIS A 50 8.24 12.22 -5.17
CA HIS A 50 8.93 11.01 -4.74
C HIS A 50 8.26 10.40 -3.51
N VAL A 51 7.89 11.24 -2.53
CA VAL A 51 7.16 10.83 -1.32
C VAL A 51 5.80 10.24 -1.71
N SER A 52 5.06 10.92 -2.58
CA SER A 52 3.75 10.47 -3.07
C SER A 52 3.85 9.10 -3.74
N ARG A 53 4.86 8.92 -4.61
CA ARG A 53 5.12 7.63 -5.25
C ARG A 53 5.47 6.54 -4.24
N LEU A 54 6.34 6.81 -3.28
CA LEU A 54 6.72 5.84 -2.25
C LEU A 54 5.52 5.37 -1.43
N ALA A 55 4.59 6.27 -1.13
CA ALA A 55 3.38 5.93 -0.39
C ALA A 55 2.44 5.02 -1.22
N VAL A 56 2.26 5.31 -2.52
CA VAL A 56 1.50 4.43 -3.43
C VAL A 56 2.18 3.06 -3.61
N ASP A 57 3.50 3.04 -3.81
CA ASP A 57 4.28 1.81 -3.96
C ASP A 57 4.19 0.95 -2.70
N SER A 58 4.20 1.58 -1.51
CA SER A 58 4.01 0.89 -0.23
C SER A 58 2.62 0.26 -0.12
N LEU A 59 1.57 1.00 -0.49
CA LEU A 59 0.19 0.50 -0.49
C LEU A 59 0.04 -0.70 -1.46
N LEU A 60 0.58 -0.58 -2.66
CA LEU A 60 0.58 -1.66 -3.64
C LEU A 60 1.25 -2.92 -3.08
N LYS A 61 2.46 -2.77 -2.53
CA LYS A 61 3.24 -3.88 -1.97
C LYS A 61 2.50 -4.59 -0.82
N GLU A 62 1.81 -3.84 0.03
CA GLU A 62 1.00 -4.42 1.11
C GLU A 62 -0.12 -5.30 0.55
N HIS A 63 -0.84 -4.82 -0.46
CA HIS A 63 -1.93 -5.57 -1.08
C HIS A 63 -1.44 -6.77 -1.91
N GLU A 64 -0.29 -6.66 -2.58
CA GLU A 64 0.36 -7.80 -3.25
C GLU A 64 0.74 -8.91 -2.25
N GLN A 65 1.28 -8.54 -1.09
CA GLN A 65 1.61 -9.50 -0.03
C GLN A 65 0.36 -10.21 0.50
N LYS A 66 -0.74 -9.48 0.72
CA LYS A 66 -2.03 -10.07 1.15
C LYS A 66 -2.58 -11.04 0.11
N LEU A 67 -2.53 -10.68 -1.17
CA LEU A 67 -2.95 -11.56 -2.26
C LEU A 67 -2.09 -12.82 -2.34
N SER A 68 -0.76 -12.66 -2.31
CA SER A 68 0.19 -13.77 -2.33
C SER A 68 -0.03 -14.74 -1.18
N TYR A 69 -0.19 -14.22 0.04
CA TYR A 69 -0.49 -15.02 1.22
C TYR A 69 -1.80 -15.80 1.09
N SER A 70 -2.89 -15.14 0.69
CA SER A 70 -4.22 -15.74 0.61
C SER A 70 -4.28 -16.81 -0.48
N THR A 71 -3.71 -16.54 -1.66
CA THR A 71 -3.63 -17.51 -2.75
C THR A 71 -2.75 -18.71 -2.40
N ALA A 72 -1.64 -18.50 -1.70
CA ALA A 72 -0.79 -19.58 -1.22
C ALA A 72 -1.53 -20.50 -0.22
N GLN A 73 -2.37 -19.95 0.65
CA GLN A 73 -3.20 -20.76 1.56
C GLN A 73 -4.20 -21.63 0.81
N ILE A 74 -4.89 -21.07 -0.18
CA ILE A 74 -5.85 -21.80 -1.02
C ILE A 74 -5.14 -22.94 -1.76
N GLN A 75 -4.01 -22.63 -2.39
CA GLN A 75 -3.20 -23.64 -3.09
C GLN A 75 -2.70 -24.73 -2.14
N HIS A 76 -2.25 -24.38 -0.94
CA HIS A 76 -1.78 -25.36 0.04
C HIS A 76 -2.91 -26.32 0.48
N LEU A 77 -4.12 -25.82 0.68
CA LEU A 77 -5.28 -26.66 1.00
C LEU A 77 -5.64 -27.58 -0.17
N PHE A 78 -5.66 -27.04 -1.38
CA PHE A 78 -5.97 -27.80 -2.58
C PHE A 78 -4.93 -28.90 -2.85
N ASN A 79 -3.64 -28.62 -2.66
CA ASN A 79 -2.57 -29.60 -2.85
C ASN A 79 -2.70 -30.80 -1.90
N ARG A 80 -3.11 -30.58 -0.64
CA ARG A 80 -3.40 -31.68 0.28
C ARG A 80 -4.57 -32.53 -0.20
N GLN A 81 -5.64 -31.88 -0.66
CA GLN A 81 -6.80 -32.60 -1.19
C GLN A 81 -6.46 -33.40 -2.45
N LEU A 82 -5.58 -32.86 -3.30
CA LEU A 82 -5.07 -33.55 -4.48
C LEU A 82 -4.26 -34.80 -4.11
N GLU A 83 -3.41 -34.71 -3.09
CA GLU A 83 -2.66 -35.85 -2.57
C GLU A 83 -3.60 -36.94 -2.02
N ASP A 84 -4.64 -36.56 -1.28
CA ASP A 84 -5.65 -37.50 -0.78
C ASP A 84 -6.36 -38.24 -1.93
N TRP A 85 -6.76 -37.54 -2.99
CA TRP A 85 -7.39 -38.18 -4.16
C TRP A 85 -6.44 -39.11 -4.91
N GLU A 86 -5.17 -38.75 -5.05
CA GLU A 86 -4.16 -39.62 -5.67
C GLU A 86 -3.89 -40.87 -4.82
N ASN A 87 -3.89 -40.75 -3.49
CA ASN A 87 -3.79 -41.89 -2.58
C ASN A 87 -4.98 -42.86 -2.73
N VAL A 88 -6.21 -42.33 -2.79
CA VAL A 88 -7.42 -43.14 -3.00
C VAL A 88 -7.39 -43.82 -4.38
N LYS A 89 -7.01 -43.09 -5.43
CA LYS A 89 -6.85 -43.62 -6.79
C LYS A 89 -5.80 -44.74 -6.85
N ALA A 90 -4.69 -44.59 -6.15
CA ALA A 90 -3.67 -45.64 -6.04
C ALA A 90 -4.23 -46.88 -5.32
N ALA A 91 -5.03 -46.69 -4.25
CA ALA A 91 -5.70 -47.79 -3.56
C ALA A 91 -6.70 -48.53 -4.47
N HIS A 92 -7.52 -47.81 -5.24
CA HIS A 92 -8.43 -48.42 -6.22
C HIS A 92 -7.65 -49.20 -7.29
N LYS A 93 -6.55 -48.64 -7.81
CA LYS A 93 -5.68 -49.31 -8.78
C LYS A 93 -5.10 -50.62 -8.23
N ASN A 94 -4.72 -50.66 -6.96
CA ASN A 94 -4.18 -51.87 -6.32
C ASN A 94 -5.23 -52.99 -6.15
N GLN A 95 -6.53 -52.66 -6.18
CA GLN A 95 -7.60 -53.64 -6.16
C GLN A 95 -7.84 -54.26 -7.55
N LEU A 96 -7.29 -53.69 -8.62
CA LEU A 96 -7.41 -54.24 -9.97
C LEU A 96 -6.54 -55.49 -10.13
N HIS A 97 -7.16 -56.67 -10.08
CA HIS A 97 -6.49 -57.96 -10.30
C HIS A 97 -7.29 -58.86 -11.27
N PRO A 98 -6.63 -59.83 -11.95
CA PRO A 98 -7.27 -60.64 -12.99
C PRO A 98 -8.55 -61.38 -12.56
N SER A 99 -8.66 -61.79 -11.30
CA SER A 99 -9.86 -62.49 -10.80
C SER A 99 -11.11 -61.61 -10.71
N LEU A 100 -11.01 -60.27 -10.82
CA LEU A 100 -12.18 -59.40 -10.94
C LEU A 100 -12.99 -59.65 -12.22
N GLY A 101 -12.36 -60.23 -13.26
CA GLY A 101 -13.04 -60.61 -14.50
C GLY A 101 -13.89 -61.88 -14.39
N HIS A 102 -13.88 -62.58 -13.25
CA HIS A 102 -14.68 -63.79 -13.05
C HIS A 102 -16.16 -63.43 -12.75
N PRO A 103 -17.15 -64.14 -13.32
CA PRO A 103 -18.58 -63.83 -13.11
C PRO A 103 -19.01 -63.75 -11.63
N GLU A 104 -18.38 -64.56 -10.76
CA GLU A 104 -18.64 -64.57 -9.32
C GLU A 104 -18.21 -63.28 -8.60
N ASN A 105 -17.30 -62.50 -9.19
CA ASN A 105 -16.77 -61.25 -8.64
C ASN A 105 -17.41 -60.00 -9.27
N SER A 106 -18.46 -60.17 -10.08
CA SER A 106 -19.18 -59.07 -10.76
C SER A 106 -19.63 -57.96 -9.80
N LEU A 107 -20.19 -58.33 -8.64
CA LEU A 107 -20.60 -57.37 -7.62
C LEU A 107 -19.43 -56.56 -7.05
N HIS A 108 -18.26 -57.18 -6.90
CA HIS A 108 -17.07 -56.51 -6.38
C HIS A 108 -16.47 -55.55 -7.42
N LEU A 109 -16.45 -55.96 -8.69
CA LEU A 109 -16.06 -55.09 -9.80
C LEU A 109 -16.98 -53.87 -9.92
N ASP A 110 -18.31 -54.08 -9.85
CA ASP A 110 -19.29 -52.99 -9.88
C ASP A 110 -19.08 -52.01 -8.72
N ALA A 111 -18.85 -52.52 -7.51
CA ALA A 111 -18.57 -51.67 -6.34
C ALA A 111 -17.33 -50.80 -6.55
N LEU A 112 -16.22 -51.38 -7.01
CA LEU A 112 -14.98 -50.65 -7.30
C LEU A 112 -15.17 -49.60 -8.39
N CYS A 113 -15.96 -49.91 -9.43
CA CYS A 113 -16.33 -48.94 -10.46
C CYS A 113 -17.13 -47.77 -9.89
N GLN A 114 -18.11 -48.02 -9.00
CA GLN A 114 -18.89 -46.95 -8.37
C GLN A 114 -18.02 -46.06 -7.46
N GLU A 115 -17.09 -46.65 -6.71
CA GLU A 115 -16.14 -45.92 -5.88
C GLU A 115 -15.23 -45.01 -6.72
N GLU A 116 -14.72 -45.50 -7.85
CA GLU A 116 -13.90 -44.68 -8.75
C GLU A 116 -14.69 -43.56 -9.44
N ILE A 117 -15.93 -43.83 -9.88
CA ILE A 117 -16.82 -42.80 -10.43
C ILE A 117 -17.06 -41.70 -9.38
N LYS A 118 -17.30 -42.09 -8.12
CA LYS A 118 -17.47 -41.14 -7.02
C LYS A 118 -16.21 -40.31 -6.80
N ARG A 119 -15.04 -40.94 -6.70
CA ARG A 119 -13.75 -40.25 -6.52
C ARG A 119 -13.45 -39.26 -7.66
N GLN A 120 -13.69 -39.66 -8.91
CA GLN A 120 -13.54 -38.77 -10.08
C GLN A 120 -14.46 -37.56 -10.01
N LYS A 121 -15.71 -37.76 -9.58
CA LYS A 121 -16.66 -36.66 -9.40
C LYS A 121 -16.21 -35.71 -8.29
N GLU A 122 -15.77 -36.23 -7.16
CA GLU A 122 -15.27 -35.44 -6.04
C GLU A 122 -14.02 -34.62 -6.42
N GLU A 123 -13.09 -35.21 -7.17
CA GLU A 123 -11.94 -34.50 -7.73
C GLU A 123 -12.36 -33.37 -8.68
N ALA A 124 -13.25 -33.66 -9.64
CA ALA A 124 -13.72 -32.66 -10.59
C ALA A 124 -14.46 -31.50 -9.90
N ASP A 125 -15.33 -31.80 -8.93
CA ASP A 125 -16.04 -30.80 -8.14
C ASP A 125 -15.07 -29.96 -7.29
N GLY A 126 -14.04 -30.59 -6.72
CA GLY A 126 -13.02 -29.90 -5.93
C GLY A 126 -12.07 -29.03 -6.76
N ILE A 127 -11.70 -29.44 -7.98
CA ILE A 127 -10.97 -28.59 -8.94
C ILE A 127 -11.79 -27.33 -9.25
N ARG A 128 -13.08 -27.49 -9.55
CA ARG A 128 -13.98 -26.36 -9.82
C ARG A 128 -14.09 -25.44 -8.61
N LEU A 129 -14.23 -26.01 -7.41
CA LEU A 129 -14.32 -25.23 -6.17
C LEU A 129 -13.03 -24.43 -5.93
N ASN A 130 -11.86 -25.04 -6.09
CA ASN A 130 -10.59 -24.36 -5.94
C ASN A 130 -10.42 -23.20 -6.95
N ALA A 131 -10.82 -23.43 -8.21
CA ALA A 131 -10.82 -22.37 -9.21
C ALA A 131 -11.73 -21.19 -8.80
N GLN A 132 -12.92 -21.49 -8.28
CA GLN A 132 -13.83 -20.47 -7.76
C GLN A 132 -13.23 -19.72 -6.57
N MET A 133 -12.65 -20.43 -5.59
CA MET A 133 -12.01 -19.81 -4.42
C MET A 133 -10.87 -18.87 -4.82
N LEU A 134 -10.06 -19.24 -5.80
CA LEU A 134 -9.00 -18.37 -6.33
C LEU A 134 -9.58 -17.12 -7.01
N GLN A 135 -10.64 -17.27 -7.81
CA GLN A 135 -11.30 -16.13 -8.45
C GLN A 135 -11.91 -15.18 -7.43
N ASP A 136 -12.62 -15.70 -6.44
CA ASP A 136 -13.23 -14.92 -5.37
C ASP A 136 -12.18 -14.18 -4.54
N CYS A 137 -11.07 -14.86 -4.21
CA CYS A 137 -9.94 -14.26 -3.51
C CYS A 137 -9.32 -13.11 -4.31
N VAL A 138 -9.05 -13.30 -5.61
CA VAL A 138 -8.50 -12.24 -6.47
C VAL A 138 -9.48 -11.07 -6.57
N ALA A 139 -10.77 -11.34 -6.77
CA ALA A 139 -11.79 -10.31 -6.88
C ALA A 139 -11.98 -9.52 -5.58
N GLU A 140 -11.90 -10.17 -4.43
CA GLU A 140 -11.92 -9.52 -3.12
C GLU A 140 -10.67 -8.68 -2.89
N CYS A 141 -9.47 -9.23 -3.10
CA CYS A 141 -8.22 -8.49 -2.97
C CYS A 141 -8.19 -7.26 -3.89
N ALA A 142 -8.66 -7.38 -5.13
CA ALA A 142 -8.73 -6.28 -6.08
C ALA A 142 -9.71 -5.19 -5.62
N ARG A 143 -10.91 -5.55 -5.16
CA ARG A 143 -11.87 -4.57 -4.60
C ARG A 143 -11.29 -3.84 -3.39
N ASN A 144 -10.66 -4.58 -2.48
CA ASN A 144 -10.05 -3.99 -1.28
C ASN A 144 -8.89 -3.06 -1.66
N PHE A 145 -8.06 -3.44 -2.63
CA PHE A 145 -6.98 -2.60 -3.13
C PHE A 145 -7.52 -1.32 -3.78
N LEU A 146 -8.49 -1.42 -4.67
CA LEU A 146 -9.08 -0.25 -5.33
C LEU A 146 -9.75 0.70 -4.34
N SER A 147 -10.45 0.16 -3.34
CA SER A 147 -11.05 0.97 -2.28
C SER A 147 -10.00 1.69 -1.44
N ALA A 148 -8.92 0.99 -1.06
CA ALA A 148 -7.83 1.58 -0.30
C ALA A 148 -7.07 2.63 -1.11
N LEU A 149 -6.82 2.37 -2.39
CA LEU A 149 -6.17 3.29 -3.30
C LEU A 149 -7.01 4.56 -3.51
N ALA A 150 -8.32 4.43 -3.69
CA ALA A 150 -9.21 5.57 -3.83
C ALA A 150 -9.19 6.48 -2.59
N ALA A 151 -9.36 5.89 -1.40
CA ALA A 151 -9.31 6.64 -0.14
C ALA A 151 -7.92 7.26 0.11
N PHE A 152 -6.86 6.52 -0.21
CA PHE A 152 -5.49 7.03 -0.10
C PHE A 152 -5.24 8.21 -1.04
N THR A 153 -5.67 8.11 -2.30
CA THR A 153 -5.53 9.20 -3.28
C THR A 153 -6.35 10.43 -2.88
N GLU A 154 -7.57 10.24 -2.39
CA GLU A 154 -8.38 11.34 -1.87
C GLU A 154 -7.67 12.08 -0.73
N ASN A 155 -7.19 11.34 0.27
CA ASN A 155 -6.45 11.93 1.39
C ASN A 155 -5.17 12.63 0.91
N LEU A 156 -4.40 12.01 0.01
CA LEU A 156 -3.18 12.61 -0.52
C LEU A 156 -3.49 13.94 -1.23
N LEU A 157 -4.56 14.00 -2.04
CA LEU A 157 -4.93 15.24 -2.73
C LEU A 157 -5.38 16.32 -1.75
N LEU A 158 -6.11 15.98 -0.69
CA LEU A 158 -6.50 16.94 0.35
C LEU A 158 -5.29 17.50 1.09
N GLU A 159 -4.34 16.65 1.49
CA GLU A 159 -3.09 17.07 2.16
C GLU A 159 -2.24 17.98 1.25
N LEU A 160 -2.24 17.70 -0.06
CA LEU A 160 -1.55 18.54 -1.04
C LEU A 160 -2.25 19.89 -1.25
N ASP A 161 -3.58 19.94 -1.21
CA ASP A 161 -4.36 21.17 -1.35
C ASP A 161 -4.24 22.08 -0.11
N GLU A 162 -4.10 21.49 1.08
CA GLU A 162 -3.86 22.24 2.33
C GLU A 162 -2.41 22.70 2.50
N SER A 163 -1.48 22.22 1.66
CA SER A 163 -0.06 22.54 1.74
C SER A 163 0.26 23.92 1.15
N VAL A 164 1.09 24.69 1.85
CA VAL A 164 1.62 25.96 1.36
C VAL A 164 2.62 25.71 0.25
N THR A 165 2.55 26.51 -0.82
CA THR A 165 3.49 26.50 -1.95
C THR A 165 4.40 27.71 -1.94
N VAL A 166 5.49 27.67 -2.71
CA VAL A 166 6.41 28.79 -2.86
C VAL A 166 5.70 30.05 -3.35
N ASP A 167 4.67 29.89 -4.19
CA ASP A 167 3.89 30.99 -4.76
C ASP A 167 3.00 31.69 -3.72
N ASP A 168 2.68 31.03 -2.60
CA ASP A 168 1.89 31.60 -1.51
C ASP A 168 2.71 32.55 -0.63
N ILE A 169 4.03 32.50 -0.73
CA ILE A 169 4.93 33.32 0.08
C ILE A 169 5.24 34.63 -0.64
N GLN A 170 4.60 35.71 -0.20
CA GLN A 170 4.94 37.06 -0.65
C GLN A 170 6.34 37.45 -0.17
N VAL A 171 7.28 37.59 -1.11
CA VAL A 171 8.57 38.23 -0.83
C VAL A 171 8.35 39.74 -0.75
N ALA A 172 9.02 40.42 0.18
CA ALA A 172 9.18 41.86 0.09
C ALA A 172 9.80 42.20 -1.28
N SER A 173 9.11 43.04 -2.06
CA SER A 173 9.65 43.51 -3.34
C SER A 173 10.99 44.20 -3.09
N LYS A 174 12.04 43.73 -3.76
CA LYS A 174 13.35 44.40 -3.78
C LYS A 174 13.23 45.87 -4.15
#